data_AF-A0A7L1U516-F1
#
_entry.id   AF-A0A7L1U516-F1
#
_cell.length_a   1.000
_cell.length_b   1.000
_cell.length_c   1.000
_cell.angle_alpha   90.00
_cell.angle_beta   90.00
_cell.angle_gamma   90.00
#
_symmetry.space_group_name_H-M   'P 1'
#
loop_
_entity.id
_entity.type
_entity.pdbx_description
1 polymer ?
#
loop_
_entity_poly.entity_id
_entity_poly.type
_entity_poly.pdbx_seq_one_letter_code
_entity_poly.pdbx_strand_id
1 'polypeptide(L)'
;MGALQPGLQAPTMIPQEWQITVIDLKDCFFTIPLHPEDIPQARNSHQMFHQNAKALHQQHRIPVRDAIGIVRACPLCSHHGPGLG
;
A
#
# COMPACT_ATOMS: atom_id res chain seq x y z
N MET A 1 -39.51 -8.37 -15.51
CA MET A 1 -39.09 -7.83 -14.19
C MET A 1 -38.66 -9.02 -13.34
N GLY A 2 -37.37 -9.36 -13.33
CA GLY A 2 -36.85 -10.56 -12.64
C GLY A 2 -36.76 -10.35 -11.13
N ALA A 3 -36.92 -11.45 -10.37
CA ALA A 3 -36.86 -11.43 -8.91
C ALA A 3 -35.46 -11.06 -8.40
N LEU A 4 -35.40 -10.16 -7.40
CA LEU A 4 -34.17 -9.79 -6.71
C LEU A 4 -33.68 -10.96 -5.85
N GLN A 5 -32.40 -11.31 -5.95
CA GLN A 5 -31.79 -12.38 -5.16
C GLN A 5 -31.82 -12.00 -3.65
N PRO A 6 -32.49 -12.78 -2.79
CA PRO A 6 -32.50 -12.54 -1.35
C PRO A 6 -31.09 -12.81 -0.79
N GLY A 7 -30.36 -11.76 -0.41
CA GLY A 7 -29.04 -11.90 0.21
C GLY A 7 -28.01 -10.85 -0.23
N LEU A 8 -28.22 -10.18 -1.36
CA LEU A 8 -27.42 -9.02 -1.73
C LEU A 8 -28.07 -7.77 -1.12
N GLN A 9 -27.37 -7.06 -0.23
CA GLN A 9 -27.83 -5.77 0.25
C GLN A 9 -28.08 -4.89 -0.98
N ALA A 10 -29.32 -4.43 -1.14
CA ALA A 10 -29.68 -3.60 -2.28
C ALA A 10 -28.71 -2.40 -2.33
N PRO A 11 -28.17 -2.03 -3.51
CA PRO A 11 -27.22 -0.92 -3.65
C PRO A 11 -27.72 0.41 -3.07
N THR A 12 -29.03 0.52 -2.85
CA THR A 12 -29.72 1.61 -2.15
C THR A 12 -29.39 1.74 -0.66
N MET A 13 -28.66 0.79 -0.06
CA MET A 13 -28.21 0.87 1.34
C MET A 13 -26.88 1.62 1.54
N ILE A 14 -26.22 2.06 0.46
CA ILE A 14 -25.03 2.90 0.58
C ILE A 14 -25.49 4.34 0.90
N PRO A 15 -25.14 4.92 2.05
CA PRO A 15 -25.51 6.29 2.40
C PRO A 15 -25.00 7.27 1.35
N GLN A 16 -25.81 8.28 0.99
CA GLN A 16 -25.45 9.24 -0.07
C GLN A 16 -24.23 10.09 0.29
N GLU A 17 -23.89 10.20 1.58
CA GLU A 17 -22.74 10.94 2.10
C GLU A 17 -21.42 10.15 2.13
N TRP A 18 -21.39 8.87 1.73
CA TRP A 18 -20.15 8.09 1.74
C TRP A 18 -19.26 8.39 0.52
N GLN A 19 -17.97 8.63 0.76
CA GLN A 19 -16.96 8.67 -0.31
C GLN A 19 -16.74 7.27 -0.88
N ILE A 20 -17.53 6.92 -1.89
CA ILE A 20 -17.37 5.65 -2.62
C ILE A 20 -16.11 5.75 -3.48
N THR A 21 -15.09 4.95 -3.15
CA THR A 21 -13.88 4.80 -3.97
C THR A 21 -13.99 3.49 -4.74
N VAL A 22 -14.10 3.57 -6.06
CA VAL A 22 -14.12 2.39 -6.95
C VAL A 22 -12.68 2.01 -7.25
N ILE A 23 -12.24 0.87 -6.74
CA ILE A 23 -10.89 0.33 -6.90
C ILE A 23 -10.98 -1.01 -7.62
N ASP A 24 -10.23 -1.19 -8.71
CA ASP A 24 -10.12 -2.48 -9.40
C ASP A 24 -9.45 -3.50 -8.46
N LEU A 25 -9.87 -4.76 -8.48
CA LEU A 25 -9.34 -5.78 -7.58
C LEU A 25 -7.82 -6.02 -7.78
N LYS A 26 -7.30 -5.77 -9.00
CA LYS A 26 -5.86 -5.83 -9.29
C LYS A 26 -5.13 -4.59 -8.76
N ASP A 27 -5.77 -3.43 -8.80
CA ASP A 27 -5.24 -2.19 -8.22
C ASP A 27 -5.44 -2.10 -6.70
N CYS A 28 -6.33 -2.92 -6.13
CA CYS A 28 -6.62 -2.99 -4.70
C CYS A 28 -5.39 -3.36 -3.88
N PHE A 29 -4.48 -4.18 -4.44
CA PHE A 29 -3.19 -4.49 -3.83
C PHE A 29 -2.25 -3.28 -3.67
N PHE A 30 -2.51 -2.18 -4.39
CA PHE A 30 -1.65 -0.99 -4.42
C PHE A 30 -2.37 0.31 -4.01
N THR A 31 -3.69 0.30 -3.88
CA THR A 31 -4.53 1.51 -3.83
C THR A 31 -5.38 1.61 -2.56
N ILE A 32 -5.32 0.64 -1.63
CA ILE A 32 -5.85 0.89 -0.28
C ILE A 32 -5.04 2.06 0.29
N PRO A 33 -5.70 3.18 0.68
CA PRO A 33 -4.99 4.34 1.20
C PRO A 33 -4.19 3.93 2.42
N LEU A 34 -2.88 4.08 2.33
CA LEU A 34 -1.97 3.81 3.43
C LEU A 34 -2.16 4.84 4.52
N HIS A 35 -1.89 4.43 5.75
CA HIS A 35 -1.91 5.37 6.85
C HIS A 35 -0.80 6.40 6.59
N PRO A 36 -1.06 7.71 6.79
CA PRO A 36 -0.07 8.74 6.53
C PRO A 36 1.25 8.54 7.30
N GLU A 37 1.23 7.73 8.36
CA GLU A 37 2.39 7.42 9.19
C GLU A 37 3.22 6.20 8.70
N ASP A 38 2.73 5.40 7.76
CA ASP A 38 3.42 4.17 7.32
C ASP A 38 4.76 4.48 6.62
N ILE A 39 4.78 5.52 5.78
CA ILE A 39 5.97 5.99 5.06
C ILE A 39 7.05 6.54 6.01
N PRO A 40 6.75 7.49 6.92
CA PRO A 40 7.76 7.98 7.86
C PRO A 40 8.25 6.88 8.81
N GLN A 41 7.38 5.95 9.25
CA GLN A 41 7.80 4.80 10.05
C GLN A 41 8.75 3.88 9.27
N ALA A 42 8.46 3.60 8.00
CA ALA A 42 9.34 2.82 7.14
C ALA A 42 10.70 3.50 6.92
N ARG A 43 10.73 4.83 6.77
CA ARG A 43 11.98 5.60 6.69
C ARG A 43 12.80 5.48 7.97
N ASN A 44 12.18 5.63 9.13
CA ASN A 44 12.86 5.50 10.42
C ASN A 44 13.41 4.08 10.63
N SER A 45 12.62 3.06 10.27
CA SER A 45 13.04 1.66 10.31
C SER A 45 14.24 1.39 9.39
N HIS A 46 14.20 1.90 8.15
CA HIS A 46 15.33 1.81 7.23
C HIS A 46 16.58 2.54 7.74
N GLN A 47 16.43 3.71 8.38
CA GLN A 47 17.57 4.43 8.96
C GLN A 47 18.24 3.65 10.10
N MET A 48 17.49 2.84 10.84
CA MET A 48 18.03 2.03 11.94
C MET A 48 18.67 0.73 11.45
N PHE A 49 18.08 0.05 10.47
CA PHE A 49 18.46 -1.32 10.11
C PHE A 49 18.96 -1.50 8.67
N HIS A 50 18.90 -0.45 7.84
CA HIS A 50 19.29 -0.49 6.42
C HIS A 50 18.66 -1.64 5.61
N GLN A 51 17.43 -2.00 5.97
CA GLN A 51 16.67 -3.08 5.35
C GLN A 51 16.31 -2.77 3.88
N ASN A 52 16.25 -3.80 3.03
CA ASN A 52 15.99 -3.65 1.59
C ASN A 52 14.52 -3.27 1.27
N ALA A 53 14.25 -2.89 0.02
CA ALA A 53 12.93 -2.42 -0.39
C ALA A 53 11.82 -3.47 -0.23
N LYS A 54 12.14 -4.75 -0.44
CA LYS A 54 11.20 -5.87 -0.28
C LYS A 54 10.80 -6.05 1.19
N ALA A 55 11.74 -5.96 2.12
CA ALA A 55 11.48 -5.99 3.55
C ALA A 55 10.61 -4.81 3.99
N LEU A 56 10.92 -3.58 3.53
CA LEU A 56 10.12 -2.39 3.82
C LEU A 56 8.68 -2.50 3.31
N HIS A 57 8.49 -2.99 2.09
CA HIS A 57 7.17 -3.26 1.52
C HIS A 57 6.37 -4.25 2.36
N GLN A 58 7.01 -5.35 2.82
CA GLN A 58 6.34 -6.38 3.61
C GLN A 58 6.02 -5.93 5.04
N GLN A 59 6.95 -5.23 5.70
CA GLN A 59 6.81 -4.85 7.11
C GLN A 59 5.87 -3.66 7.31
N HIS A 60 5.94 -2.65 6.42
CA HIS A 60 5.20 -1.39 6.58
C HIS A 60 4.03 -1.27 5.60
N ARG A 61 3.80 -2.30 4.75
CA ARG A 61 2.76 -2.32 3.72
C ARG A 61 2.78 -1.13 2.76
N ILE A 62 3.89 -0.38 2.71
CA ILE A 62 4.07 0.73 1.77
C ILE A 62 4.26 0.23 0.34
N PRO A 63 3.95 1.01 -0.70
CA PRO A 63 4.08 0.58 -2.09
C PRO A 63 5.56 0.35 -2.42
N VAL A 64 5.86 -0.64 -3.26
CA VAL A 64 7.24 -0.99 -3.62
C VAL A 64 8.01 0.22 -4.18
N ARG A 65 7.33 1.12 -4.92
CA ARG A 65 7.93 2.37 -5.42
C ARG A 65 8.49 3.25 -4.30
N ASP A 66 7.77 3.37 -3.19
CA ASP A 66 8.14 4.25 -2.08
C ASP A 66 9.24 3.57 -1.25
N ALA A 67 9.16 2.25 -1.08
CA ALA A 67 10.23 1.46 -0.47
C ALA A 67 11.56 1.58 -1.26
N ILE A 68 11.50 1.53 -2.59
CA ILE A 68 12.67 1.79 -3.45
C ILE A 68 13.17 3.23 -3.27
N GLY A 69 12.25 4.20 -3.18
CA GLY A 69 12.59 5.60 -2.91
C GLY A 69 13.36 5.78 -1.59
N ILE A 70 12.94 5.08 -0.53
CA ILE A 70 13.61 5.09 0.77
C ILE A 70 15.03 4.54 0.66
N VAL A 71 15.21 3.38 0.03
CA VAL A 71 16.53 2.73 -0.13
C VAL A 71 17.46 3.58 -1.01
N ARG A 72 16.94 4.16 -2.10
CA ARG A 72 17.71 5.03 -3.01
C ARG A 72 18.13 6.35 -2.37
N ALA A 73 17.33 6.88 -1.45
CA ALA A 73 17.66 8.10 -0.71
C ALA A 73 18.74 7.87 0.37
N CYS A 74 19.04 6.62 0.72
CA CYS A 74 20.05 6.30 1.71
C CYS A 74 21.47 6.37 1.09
N PRO A 75 22.38 7.21 1.60
CA PRO A 75 23.74 7.31 1.06
C PRO A 75 24.53 6.01 1.21
N LEU A 76 24.19 5.18 2.20
CA LEU A 76 24.84 3.89 2.46
C LEU A 76 24.33 2.77 1.54
N CYS A 77 23.03 2.80 1.21
CA CYS A 77 22.39 1.75 0.42
C CYS A 77 22.24 2.09 -1.07
N SER A 78 22.34 3.36 -1.46
CA SER A 78 22.13 3.84 -2.83
C SER A 78 23.09 3.22 -3.87
N HIS A 79 24.29 2.83 -3.45
CA HIS A 79 25.31 2.21 -4.31
C HIS A 79 25.22 0.69 -4.38
N HIS A 80 24.46 0.05 -3.48
CA HIS A 80 24.14 -1.36 -3.61
C HIS A 80 22.97 -1.50 -4.58
N GLY A 81 23.25 -2.01 -5.78
CA GLY A 81 22.20 -2.45 -6.70
C GLY A 81 21.26 -3.45 -6.02
N PRO A 82 20.08 -3.76 -6.61
CA PRO A 82 19.10 -4.64 -5.98
C PRO A 82 19.75 -6.01 -5.75
N GLY A 83 20.25 -6.23 -4.53
CA GLY A 83 20.83 -7.49 -4.10
C GLY A 83 19.75 -8.54 -4.20
N LEU A 84 19.97 -9.54 -5.05
CA LEU A 84 19.16 -10.74 -5.16
C LEU A 84 19.09 -11.42 -3.78
N GLY A 85 17.89 -11.43 -3.20
CA GLY A 85 17.53 -12.08 -1.93
C GLY A 85 16.02 -12.15 -1.73
#